data_AF-B2UPV2-F1
#
_entry.id   AF-B2UPV2-F1
#
_cell.length_a   1.000
_cell.length_b   1.000
_cell.length_c   1.000
_cell.angle_alpha   90.00
_cell.angle_beta   90.00
_cell.angle_gamma   90.00
#
_symmetry.space_group_name_H-M   'P 1'
#
loop_
_entity.id
_entity.type
_entity.pdbx_description
1 polymer ?
#
loop_
_entity_poly.entity_id
_entity_poly.type
_entity_poly.pdbx_seq_one_letter_code
_entity_poly.pdbx_strand_id
1 'polypeptide(L)'
;MNAFPAFILSGIIAAMAVPASAQTAESANGPKVTYPAFNDGSHIHGPKLKTSDLKGKVVFFEYWGINCPPCIASMPHLQELQEKFQSKGFTVIGSHSQLPSPRVKQFLEEKKITFPIYQSLSIPEAPCPGGLPHAVLIGANGKVVAKGYPPQLYDLVKKEVMKMERGLPILEGVELNKYKSLAKTVVSTGSNIESKITPLRKKTNDEEAQAVCEAFDAWLENTKEIVQARIQSDPLEAVTAIMRLKTAVPSVKEFDEPLAALKANRDLSKLADLNKKISALEQRKAKGRKISESDLKSLTQAVDKFTESDNEATQTAAANLKKNLSSLAAPETPGK
;
A
#
# COMPACT_ATOMS: atom_id res chain seq x y z
N MET A 1 2.92 28.76 94.70
CA MET A 1 1.88 29.30 93.81
C MET A 1 1.99 28.53 92.50
N ASN A 2 1.34 27.36 92.42
CA ASN A 2 0.05 27.07 91.76
C ASN A 2 0.27 26.85 90.24
N ALA A 3 0.32 25.61 89.73
CA ALA A 3 -0.74 24.60 89.52
C ALA A 3 -1.41 24.70 88.12
N PHE A 4 -1.49 23.53 87.46
CA PHE A 4 -2.10 23.08 86.18
C PHE A 4 -3.51 23.66 85.84
N PRO A 5 -4.05 23.60 84.57
CA PRO A 5 -4.23 22.41 83.69
C PRO A 5 -3.92 22.62 82.18
N ALA A 6 -3.50 21.62 81.41
CA ALA A 6 -4.24 20.51 80.76
C ALA A 6 -5.33 20.94 79.75
N PHE A 7 -5.09 20.72 78.45
CA PHE A 7 -6.11 20.30 77.49
C PHE A 7 -5.51 19.34 76.46
N ILE A 8 -5.97 18.09 76.54
CA ILE A 8 -5.79 17.05 75.54
C ILE A 8 -6.85 17.29 74.46
N LEU A 9 -6.43 17.38 73.19
CA LEU A 9 -7.35 17.13 72.07
C LEU A 9 -6.80 15.95 71.26
N SER A 10 -7.46 14.81 71.46
CA SER A 10 -7.30 13.61 70.66
C SER A 10 -7.90 13.88 69.28
N GLY A 11 -7.10 13.71 68.23
CA GLY A 11 -7.53 13.85 66.83
C GLY A 11 -6.84 12.78 66.00
N ILE A 12 -7.51 11.65 65.82
CA ILE A 12 -7.12 10.54 64.95
C ILE A 12 -7.01 11.05 63.51
N ILE A 13 -5.80 11.13 62.97
CA ILE A 13 -5.60 11.26 61.52
C ILE A 13 -5.48 9.85 60.96
N ALA A 14 -6.58 9.35 60.41
CA ALA A 14 -6.58 8.15 59.60
C ALA A 14 -5.73 8.39 58.34
N ALA A 15 -4.60 7.70 58.24
CA ALA A 15 -3.81 7.62 57.03
C ALA A 15 -4.60 6.85 55.97
N MET A 16 -5.38 7.55 55.16
CA MET A 16 -5.94 6.98 53.93
C MET A 16 -4.80 6.87 52.92
N ALA A 17 -4.25 5.65 52.79
CA ALA A 17 -3.41 5.28 51.68
C ALA A 17 -4.22 5.45 50.39
N VAL A 18 -3.94 6.52 49.65
CA VAL A 18 -4.38 6.65 48.26
C VAL A 18 -3.67 5.54 47.50
N PRO A 19 -4.39 4.55 46.92
CA PRO A 19 -3.73 3.59 46.05
C PRO A 19 -3.23 4.38 44.85
N ALA A 20 -1.90 4.45 44.71
CA ALA A 20 -1.25 4.97 43.52
C ALA A 20 -1.85 4.23 42.32
N SER A 21 -2.58 4.97 41.48
CA SER A 21 -3.15 4.47 40.24
C SER A 21 -2.08 3.66 39.52
N ALA A 22 -2.44 2.41 39.22
CA ALA A 22 -1.68 1.53 38.37
C ALA A 22 -1.29 2.30 37.10
N GLN A 23 -0.02 2.71 37.02
CA GLN A 23 0.61 2.96 35.75
C GLN A 23 0.54 1.63 35.02
N THR A 24 -0.33 1.56 34.03
CA THR A 24 -0.24 0.57 32.96
C THR A 24 1.14 0.75 32.34
N ALA A 25 2.09 -0.06 32.78
CA ALA A 25 3.31 -0.32 32.06
C ALA A 25 2.89 -1.03 30.77
N GLU A 26 2.58 -0.23 29.75
CA GLU A 26 2.49 -0.68 28.37
C GLU A 26 3.91 -1.06 27.92
N SER A 27 4.32 -2.25 28.33
CA SER A 27 5.51 -2.91 27.79
C SER A 27 5.15 -3.47 26.42
N ALA A 28 5.09 -2.61 25.40
CA ALA A 28 4.92 -2.99 24.00
C ALA A 28 6.26 -2.83 23.27
N ASN A 29 7.18 -3.76 23.49
CA ASN A 29 8.51 -3.71 22.88
C ASN A 29 8.57 -4.51 21.56
N GLY A 30 7.68 -4.15 20.64
CA GLY A 30 7.66 -4.66 19.27
C GLY A 30 8.23 -3.71 18.24
N PRO A 31 8.62 -4.19 17.04
CA PRO A 31 9.00 -3.31 15.95
C PRO A 31 7.78 -2.46 15.56
N LYS A 32 7.80 -1.20 16.00
CA LYS A 32 6.76 -0.21 15.77
C LYS A 32 6.52 -0.01 14.28
N VAL A 33 5.29 -0.30 13.85
CA VAL A 33 4.82 0.02 12.49
C VAL A 33 5.08 1.51 12.25
N THR A 34 5.82 1.80 11.19
CA THR A 34 6.38 3.11 10.92
C THR A 34 5.47 3.86 9.96
N TYR A 35 4.59 4.69 10.49
CA TYR A 35 3.75 5.61 9.73
C TYR A 35 3.82 7.01 10.34
N PRO A 36 3.60 8.07 9.53
CA PRO A 36 3.43 9.39 10.07
C PRO A 36 2.18 9.47 10.97
N ALA A 37 2.30 10.23 12.05
CA ALA A 37 1.16 10.58 12.91
C ALA A 37 0.47 11.82 12.31
N PHE A 38 -0.73 11.63 11.80
CA PHE A 38 -1.49 12.72 11.18
C PHE A 38 -2.17 13.59 12.22
N ASN A 39 -2.17 14.90 11.96
CA ASN A 39 -3.04 15.85 12.65
C ASN A 39 -3.74 16.73 11.59
N ASP A 40 -5.03 17.00 11.77
CA ASP A 40 -5.81 17.73 10.76
C ASP A 40 -5.32 19.17 10.54
N GLY A 41 -4.73 19.79 11.58
CA GLY A 41 -4.19 21.15 11.51
C GLY A 41 -2.94 21.30 10.64
N SER A 42 -2.26 20.21 10.31
CA SER A 42 -1.08 20.22 9.44
C SER A 42 -1.40 19.99 7.97
N HIS A 43 -2.63 19.66 7.60
CA HIS A 43 -2.98 19.42 6.20
C HIS A 43 -2.86 20.69 5.34
N ILE A 44 -2.20 20.58 4.19
CA ILE A 44 -2.01 21.69 3.24
C ILE A 44 -2.83 21.46 1.96
N HIS A 45 -2.75 20.26 1.37
CA HIS A 45 -3.28 19.95 0.04
C HIS A 45 -3.55 18.45 -0.16
N GLY A 46 -4.37 18.11 -1.15
CA GLY A 46 -4.70 16.71 -1.48
C GLY A 46 -5.65 16.06 -0.46
N PRO A 47 -5.87 14.74 -0.53
CA PRO A 47 -6.77 14.06 0.39
C PRO A 47 -6.22 14.05 1.83
N LYS A 48 -7.13 14.15 2.82
CA LYS A 48 -6.78 13.94 4.23
C LYS A 48 -6.69 12.44 4.51
N LEU A 49 -5.62 12.03 5.16
CA LEU A 49 -5.35 10.67 5.61
C LEU A 49 -5.30 10.58 7.13
N LYS A 50 -5.63 9.39 7.62
CA LYS A 50 -5.29 8.87 8.94
C LYS A 50 -4.33 7.69 8.80
N THR A 51 -3.64 7.32 9.88
CA THR A 51 -2.65 6.23 9.88
C THR A 51 -3.23 4.90 9.39
N SER A 52 -4.50 4.61 9.70
CA SER A 52 -5.16 3.39 9.22
C SER A 52 -5.36 3.33 7.71
N ASP A 53 -5.34 4.47 6.99
CA ASP A 53 -5.45 4.50 5.53
C ASP A 53 -4.15 4.05 4.84
N LEU A 54 -3.05 3.95 5.58
CA LEU A 54 -1.74 3.54 5.09
C LEU A 54 -1.49 2.04 5.24
N LYS A 55 -2.29 1.35 6.06
CA LYS A 55 -2.17 -0.09 6.29
C LYS A 55 -2.28 -0.85 4.98
N GLY A 56 -1.39 -1.81 4.77
CA GLY A 56 -1.33 -2.58 3.53
C GLY A 56 -0.92 -1.79 2.29
N LYS A 57 -0.46 -0.53 2.41
CA LYS A 57 0.02 0.29 1.28
C LYS A 57 1.52 0.49 1.30
N VAL A 58 2.11 0.54 0.12
CA VAL A 58 3.47 1.07 -0.03
C VAL A 58 3.38 2.60 0.05
N VAL A 59 4.11 3.20 0.97
CA VAL A 59 4.09 4.65 1.21
C VAL A 59 5.44 5.24 0.81
N PHE A 60 5.43 6.22 -0.09
CA PHE A 60 6.58 7.05 -0.40
C PHE A 60 6.42 8.40 0.32
N PHE A 61 7.13 8.56 1.43
CA PHE A 61 7.08 9.78 2.22
C PHE A 61 8.27 10.67 1.85
N GLU A 62 8.04 11.92 1.44
CA GLU A 62 9.12 12.86 1.10
C GLU A 62 9.07 14.12 1.97
N TYR A 63 10.16 14.36 2.71
CA TYR A 63 10.45 15.67 3.28
C TYR A 63 10.93 16.60 2.18
N TRP A 64 10.28 17.75 2.04
CA TRP A 64 10.54 18.71 0.97
C TRP A 64 10.38 20.17 1.43
N GLY A 65 10.75 21.12 0.57
CA GLY A 65 10.56 22.55 0.84
C GLY A 65 10.39 23.37 -0.45
N ILE A 66 9.58 24.43 -0.40
CA ILE A 66 9.31 25.27 -1.57
C ILE A 66 10.53 26.07 -2.04
N ASN A 67 11.51 26.33 -1.17
CA ASN A 67 12.76 27.00 -1.52
C ASN A 67 13.92 26.01 -1.74
N CYS A 68 13.61 24.75 -2.04
CA CYS A 68 14.58 23.70 -2.33
C CYS A 68 14.46 23.32 -3.82
N PRO A 69 15.37 23.79 -4.70
CA PRO A 69 15.32 23.45 -6.12
C PRO A 69 15.26 21.94 -6.44
N PRO A 70 16.06 21.06 -5.80
CA PRO A 70 15.93 19.63 -6.07
C PRO A 70 14.60 19.04 -5.58
N CYS A 71 13.95 19.63 -4.59
CA CYS A 71 12.61 19.25 -4.14
C CYS A 71 11.52 19.64 -5.15
N ILE A 72 11.63 20.83 -5.75
CA ILE A 72 10.70 21.24 -6.82
C ILE A 72 10.84 20.30 -8.02
N ALA A 73 12.05 19.88 -8.34
CA ALA A 73 12.32 18.96 -9.44
C ALA A 73 11.80 17.52 -9.20
N SER A 74 11.70 17.04 -7.95
CA SER A 74 11.18 15.70 -7.64
C SER A 74 9.65 15.60 -7.76
N MET A 75 8.93 16.69 -7.50
CA MET A 75 7.45 16.70 -7.39
C MET A 75 6.70 16.12 -8.61
N PRO A 76 7.04 16.47 -9.86
CA PRO A 76 6.40 15.85 -11.02
C PRO A 76 6.61 14.34 -11.10
N HIS A 77 7.80 13.85 -10.76
CA HIS A 77 8.08 12.41 -10.75
C HIS A 77 7.30 11.67 -9.65
N LEU A 78 7.12 12.30 -8.49
CA LEU A 78 6.26 11.76 -7.45
C LEU A 78 4.79 11.69 -7.89
N GLN A 79 4.32 12.71 -8.61
CA GLN A 79 2.97 12.72 -9.18
C GLN A 79 2.79 11.58 -10.19
N GLU A 80 3.76 11.33 -11.07
CA GLU A 80 3.75 10.19 -11.99
C GLU A 80 3.69 8.84 -11.25
N LEU A 81 4.44 8.68 -10.16
CA LEU A 81 4.40 7.47 -9.33
C LEU A 81 3.04 7.30 -8.65
N GLN A 82 2.46 8.39 -8.11
CA GLN A 82 1.12 8.39 -7.52
C GLN A 82 0.10 7.90 -8.54
N GLU A 83 0.02 8.52 -9.71
CA GLU A 83 -0.94 8.17 -10.76
C GLU A 83 -0.80 6.71 -11.21
N LYS A 84 0.45 6.26 -11.36
CA LYS A 84 0.76 4.92 -11.87
C LYS A 84 0.45 3.80 -10.89
N PHE A 85 0.63 4.03 -9.58
CA PHE A 85 0.58 2.95 -8.59
C PHE A 85 -0.54 3.10 -7.56
N GLN A 86 -1.27 4.22 -7.49
CA GLN A 86 -2.30 4.43 -6.46
C GLN A 86 -3.37 3.35 -6.43
N SER A 87 -3.82 2.88 -7.60
CA SER A 87 -4.80 1.79 -7.74
C SER A 87 -4.25 0.43 -7.33
N LYS A 88 -2.93 0.33 -7.13
CA LYS A 88 -2.19 -0.87 -6.76
C LYS A 88 -1.73 -0.84 -5.29
N GLY A 89 -2.34 -0.01 -4.45
CA GLY A 89 -2.03 0.10 -3.03
C GLY A 89 -0.78 0.94 -2.73
N PHE A 90 -0.53 1.98 -3.52
CA PHE A 90 0.57 2.92 -3.28
C PHE A 90 0.04 4.31 -2.91
N THR A 91 0.81 5.06 -2.12
CA THR A 91 0.57 6.50 -1.95
C THR A 91 1.87 7.25 -1.74
N VAL A 92 1.94 8.45 -2.31
CA VAL A 92 2.93 9.47 -1.94
C VAL A 92 2.37 10.31 -0.80
N ILE A 93 3.25 10.78 0.10
CA ILE A 93 2.93 11.79 1.11
C ILE A 93 4.07 12.80 1.13
N GLY A 94 3.76 14.08 0.94
CA GLY A 94 4.75 15.16 1.06
C GLY A 94 4.68 15.84 2.43
N SER A 95 5.83 16.02 3.07
CA SER A 95 5.98 16.84 4.28
C SER A 95 6.75 18.12 3.97
N HIS A 96 6.05 19.24 3.88
CA HIS A 96 6.65 20.54 3.72
C HIS A 96 7.35 20.95 5.03
N SER A 97 8.68 21.02 5.00
CA SER A 97 9.54 21.14 6.18
C SER A 97 10.11 22.56 6.37
N GLN A 98 9.65 23.53 5.58
CA GLN A 98 10.01 24.95 5.71
C GLN A 98 8.86 25.74 6.34
N LEU A 99 9.11 27.01 6.70
CA LEU A 99 8.08 27.90 7.21
C LEU A 99 6.88 27.98 6.25
N PRO A 100 5.64 28.00 6.77
CA PRO A 100 4.44 28.13 5.94
C PRO A 100 4.55 29.31 4.97
N SER A 101 4.16 29.09 3.72
CA SER A 101 4.20 30.12 2.68
C SER A 101 3.03 29.94 1.70
N PRO A 102 2.35 31.03 1.27
CA PRO A 102 1.33 30.96 0.23
C PRO A 102 1.85 30.35 -1.08
N ARG A 103 3.15 30.51 -1.35
CA ARG A 103 3.84 29.94 -2.54
C ARG A 103 3.70 28.43 -2.64
N VAL A 104 3.54 27.74 -1.50
CA VAL A 104 3.35 26.28 -1.48
C VAL A 104 2.07 25.91 -2.22
N LYS A 105 0.92 26.51 -1.84
CA LYS A 105 -0.37 26.18 -2.46
C LYS A 105 -0.39 26.52 -3.96
N GLN A 106 0.10 27.71 -4.30
CA GLN A 106 0.22 28.14 -5.69
C GLN A 106 1.03 27.12 -6.53
N PHE A 107 2.21 26.71 -6.04
CA PHE A 107 3.03 25.73 -6.73
C PHE A 107 2.33 24.37 -6.91
N LEU A 108 1.65 23.89 -5.86
CA LEU A 108 0.94 22.61 -5.91
C LEU A 108 -0.21 22.62 -6.93
N GLU A 109 -0.92 23.74 -7.04
CA GLU A 109 -1.98 23.95 -8.05
C GLU A 109 -1.39 24.05 -9.46
N GLU A 110 -0.34 24.87 -9.66
CA GLU A 110 0.35 25.04 -10.94
C GLU A 110 0.91 23.72 -11.48
N LYS A 111 1.49 22.90 -10.60
CA LYS A 111 2.04 21.58 -10.94
C LYS A 111 1.02 20.45 -10.86
N LYS A 112 -0.25 20.77 -10.58
CA LYS A 112 -1.37 19.81 -10.50
C LYS A 112 -1.06 18.61 -9.60
N ILE A 113 -0.40 18.86 -8.48
CA ILE A 113 -0.09 17.81 -7.50
C ILE A 113 -1.41 17.32 -6.89
N THR A 114 -1.60 16.01 -6.81
CA THR A 114 -2.84 15.43 -6.26
C THR A 114 -2.64 14.61 -4.99
N PHE A 115 -1.41 14.24 -4.67
CA PHE A 115 -1.12 13.48 -3.45
C PHE A 115 -1.16 14.37 -2.19
N PRO A 116 -1.38 13.78 -1.01
CA PRO A 116 -1.46 14.49 0.26
C PRO A 116 -0.17 15.25 0.61
N ILE A 117 -0.32 16.53 0.96
CA ILE A 117 0.76 17.38 1.47
C ILE A 117 0.39 17.88 2.86
N TYR A 118 1.34 17.80 3.78
CA TYR A 118 1.22 18.26 5.15
C TYR A 118 2.38 19.18 5.54
N GLN A 119 2.14 20.07 6.49
CA GLN A 119 3.12 20.95 7.11
C GLN A 119 3.82 20.20 8.25
N SER A 120 5.15 20.12 8.20
CA SER A 120 5.99 19.58 9.27
C SER A 120 5.57 18.19 9.79
N LEU A 121 4.93 17.38 8.94
CA LEU A 121 4.59 16.00 9.24
C LEU A 121 5.88 15.19 9.40
N SER A 122 5.94 14.29 10.36
CA SER A 122 7.15 13.51 10.61
C SER A 122 6.86 12.05 10.93
N ILE A 123 7.86 11.21 10.66
CA ILE A 123 7.92 9.83 11.05
C ILE A 123 8.98 9.74 12.17
N PRO A 124 8.61 9.49 13.43
CA PRO A 124 9.57 9.49 14.54
C PRO A 124 10.74 8.52 14.36
N GLU A 125 10.50 7.37 13.74
CA GLU A 125 11.51 6.32 13.50
C GLU A 125 12.37 6.60 12.26
N ALA A 126 11.99 7.58 11.43
CA ALA A 126 12.70 7.98 10.22
C ALA A 126 12.71 9.51 10.05
N PRO A 127 13.29 10.26 11.01
CA PRO A 127 13.32 11.72 10.95
C PRO A 127 14.22 12.19 9.80
N CYS A 128 13.93 13.38 9.28
CA CYS A 128 14.76 14.02 8.27
C CYS A 128 16.17 14.31 8.84
N PRO A 129 17.25 13.87 8.20
CA PRO A 129 18.62 14.06 8.70
C PRO A 129 19.16 15.50 8.50
N GLY A 130 18.30 16.45 8.10
CA GLY A 130 18.66 17.86 7.90
C GLY A 130 18.91 18.28 6.44
N GLY A 131 18.90 17.35 5.49
CA GLY A 131 19.03 17.64 4.05
C GLY A 131 17.74 17.36 3.27
N LEU A 132 17.34 18.29 2.40
CA LEU A 132 16.16 18.16 1.54
C LEU A 132 16.55 18.03 0.05
N PRO A 133 15.80 17.24 -0.76
CA PRO A 133 14.71 16.36 -0.33
C PRO A 133 15.24 15.10 0.37
N HIS A 134 14.43 14.54 1.26
CA HIS A 134 14.70 13.25 1.89
C HIS A 134 13.46 12.37 1.80
N ALA A 135 13.60 11.19 1.19
CA ALA A 135 12.54 10.22 1.05
C ALA A 135 12.69 9.05 2.01
N VAL A 136 11.56 8.53 2.46
CA VAL A 136 11.41 7.29 3.22
C VAL A 136 10.40 6.42 2.47
N LEU A 137 10.85 5.25 2.03
CA LEU A 137 9.99 4.23 1.44
C LEU A 137 9.56 3.26 2.52
N ILE A 138 8.27 3.18 2.79
CA ILE A 138 7.66 2.24 3.73
C ILE A 138 6.94 1.16 2.91
N GLY A 139 7.22 -0.10 3.23
CA GLY A 139 6.55 -1.23 2.61
C GLY A 139 5.12 -1.40 3.13
N ALA A 140 4.35 -2.24 2.46
CA ALA A 140 2.96 -2.54 2.82
C ALA A 140 2.76 -3.09 4.24
N ASN A 141 3.83 -3.61 4.85
CA ASN A 141 3.88 -4.09 6.23
C ASN A 141 4.23 -2.99 7.24
N GLY A 142 4.26 -1.73 6.82
CA GLY A 142 4.63 -0.58 7.63
C GLY A 142 6.09 -0.53 8.07
N LYS A 143 7.00 -1.29 7.44
CA LYS A 143 8.45 -1.21 7.72
C LYS A 143 9.17 -0.33 6.71
N VAL A 144 10.16 0.42 7.18
CA VAL A 144 11.05 1.19 6.31
C VAL A 144 11.86 0.22 5.43
N VAL A 145 11.70 0.34 4.13
CA VAL A 145 12.43 -0.42 3.10
C VAL A 145 13.72 0.29 2.72
N ALA A 146 13.67 1.61 2.55
CA ALA A 146 14.81 2.44 2.20
C ALA A 146 14.58 3.89 2.64
N LYS A 147 15.67 4.64 2.80
CA LYS A 147 15.64 6.09 3.05
C LYS A 147 16.80 6.77 2.31
N GLY A 148 16.62 8.00 1.85
CA GLY A 148 17.68 8.73 1.15
C GLY A 148 17.16 9.70 0.09
N TYR A 149 17.96 9.92 -0.95
CA TYR A 149 17.62 10.82 -2.05
C TYR A 149 16.51 10.21 -2.93
N PRO A 150 15.39 10.92 -3.19
CA PRO A 150 14.19 10.31 -3.79
C PRO A 150 14.42 9.53 -5.10
N PRO A 151 15.18 10.04 -6.08
CA PRO A 151 15.46 9.31 -7.32
C PRO A 151 16.08 7.92 -7.15
N GLN A 152 16.81 7.68 -6.06
CA GLN A 152 17.42 6.37 -5.78
C GLN A 152 16.38 5.33 -5.33
N LEU A 153 15.18 5.77 -4.93
CA LEU A 153 14.12 4.91 -4.36
C LEU A 153 13.01 4.61 -5.37
N TYR A 154 12.94 5.29 -6.52
CA TYR A 154 11.82 5.14 -7.48
C TYR A 154 11.69 3.71 -8.03
N ASP A 155 12.80 3.04 -8.34
CA ASP A 155 12.76 1.64 -8.79
C ASP A 155 12.29 0.68 -7.69
N LEU A 156 12.56 1.02 -6.42
CA LEU A 156 12.11 0.23 -5.27
C LEU A 156 10.59 0.34 -5.09
N VAL A 157 9.97 1.49 -5.42
CA VAL A 157 8.50 1.62 -5.40
C VAL A 157 7.86 0.54 -6.24
N LYS A 158 8.28 0.40 -7.51
CA LYS A 158 7.76 -0.64 -8.39
C LYS A 158 7.98 -2.02 -7.80
N LYS A 159 9.16 -2.29 -7.23
CA LYS A 159 9.47 -3.59 -6.62
C LYS A 159 8.54 -3.91 -5.45
N GLU A 160 8.29 -2.95 -4.55
CA GLU A 160 7.42 -3.16 -3.38
C GLU A 160 5.95 -3.27 -3.79
N VAL A 161 5.46 -2.43 -4.70
CA VAL A 161 4.07 -2.53 -5.20
C VAL A 161 3.82 -3.89 -5.87
N MET A 162 4.77 -4.35 -6.67
CA MET A 162 4.69 -5.66 -7.32
C MET A 162 4.76 -6.83 -6.33
N LYS A 163 5.31 -6.66 -5.13
CA LYS A 163 5.22 -7.69 -4.07
C LYS A 163 3.80 -7.80 -3.53
N MET A 164 3.06 -6.70 -3.42
CA MET A 164 1.66 -6.72 -2.98
C MET A 164 0.75 -7.38 -4.03
N GLU A 165 0.94 -7.08 -5.32
CA GLU A 165 0.18 -7.71 -6.41
C GLU A 165 0.40 -9.23 -6.51
N ARG A 166 1.47 -9.74 -5.89
CA ARG A 166 1.70 -11.18 -5.78
C ARG A 166 0.81 -11.86 -4.74
N GLY A 167 -0.03 -11.09 -4.02
CA GLY A 167 -1.07 -11.60 -3.13
C GLY A 167 -0.44 -12.40 -2.01
N LEU A 168 0.36 -11.75 -1.17
CA LEU A 168 1.14 -12.41 -0.13
C LEU A 168 0.75 -11.84 1.24
N PRO A 169 0.68 -12.64 2.31
CA PRO A 169 0.31 -12.17 3.63
C PRO A 169 1.22 -11.04 4.09
N ILE A 170 0.60 -9.97 4.60
CA ILE A 170 1.34 -8.86 5.19
C ILE A 170 1.22 -9.04 6.70
N LEU A 171 2.31 -9.46 7.33
CA LEU A 171 2.40 -9.63 8.79
C LEU A 171 2.65 -8.27 9.47
N GLU A 172 1.82 -7.29 9.12
CA GLU A 172 1.88 -5.93 9.69
C GLU A 172 1.56 -6.00 11.20
N GLY A 173 2.41 -5.39 12.02
CA GLY A 173 2.24 -5.38 13.48
C GLY A 173 2.59 -6.71 14.20
N VAL A 174 2.89 -7.79 13.47
CA VAL A 174 3.32 -9.05 14.08
C VAL A 174 4.81 -9.00 14.40
N GLU A 175 5.15 -9.14 15.68
CA GLU A 175 6.53 -9.23 16.15
C GLU A 175 7.15 -10.57 15.78
N LEU A 176 7.90 -10.61 14.70
CA LEU A 176 8.56 -11.85 14.30
C LEU A 176 9.96 -11.90 14.88
N ASN A 177 10.14 -12.68 15.95
CA ASN A 177 11.44 -12.98 16.54
C ASN A 177 11.89 -14.39 16.13
N LYS A 178 11.05 -15.38 16.37
CA LYS A 178 11.26 -16.80 16.07
C LYS A 178 11.01 -17.15 14.60
N TYR A 179 10.10 -16.45 13.94
CA TYR A 179 9.65 -16.73 12.57
C TYR A 179 10.05 -15.62 11.57
N LYS A 180 11.15 -14.90 11.81
CA LYS A 180 11.69 -13.86 10.88
C LYS A 180 11.86 -14.34 9.44
N SER A 181 12.32 -15.58 9.27
CA SER A 181 12.50 -16.21 7.95
C SER A 181 11.16 -16.50 7.26
N LEU A 182 10.10 -16.74 8.04
CA LEU A 182 8.75 -16.90 7.52
C LEU A 182 8.25 -15.57 6.94
N ALA A 183 8.51 -14.44 7.60
CA ALA A 183 8.18 -13.11 7.05
C ALA A 183 8.76 -12.92 5.64
N LYS A 184 10.02 -13.33 5.45
CA LYS A 184 10.68 -13.24 4.15
C LYS A 184 10.05 -14.16 3.11
N THR A 185 9.66 -15.38 3.51
CA THR A 185 9.03 -16.39 2.66
C THR A 185 7.61 -16.00 2.27
N VAL A 186 6.85 -15.53 3.26
CA VAL A 186 5.52 -14.95 3.11
C VAL A 186 5.57 -13.80 2.11
N VAL A 187 6.62 -12.97 2.11
CA VAL A 187 6.79 -11.83 1.17
C VAL A 187 7.50 -12.20 -0.15
N SER A 188 8.07 -13.41 -0.27
CA SER A 188 8.81 -13.85 -1.47
C SER A 188 8.11 -14.99 -2.22
N THR A 189 7.51 -14.62 -3.36
CA THR A 189 7.26 -15.42 -4.58
C THR A 189 6.86 -16.90 -4.43
N GLY A 190 5.56 -17.18 -4.64
CA GLY A 190 5.10 -18.34 -5.41
C GLY A 190 5.20 -19.73 -4.76
N SER A 191 5.52 -19.80 -3.47
CA SER A 191 5.50 -21.05 -2.70
C SER A 191 4.13 -21.30 -2.07
N ASN A 192 3.80 -22.58 -1.82
CA ASN A 192 2.68 -23.00 -0.98
C ASN A 192 2.90 -22.50 0.46
N ILE A 193 2.40 -21.29 0.77
CA ILE A 193 2.52 -20.63 2.07
C ILE A 193 1.75 -21.41 3.13
N GLU A 194 0.59 -21.97 2.76
CA GLU A 194 -0.22 -22.80 3.65
C GLU A 194 0.62 -23.87 4.35
N SER A 195 1.51 -24.57 3.63
CA SER A 195 2.40 -25.59 4.20
C SER A 195 3.31 -25.08 5.34
N LYS A 196 3.58 -23.77 5.38
CA LYS A 196 4.40 -23.12 6.42
C LYS A 196 3.55 -22.61 7.59
N ILE A 197 2.28 -22.30 7.35
CA ILE A 197 1.34 -21.80 8.36
C ILE A 197 0.67 -22.95 9.12
N THR A 198 0.28 -24.04 8.46
CA THR A 198 -0.40 -25.19 9.10
C THR A 198 0.33 -25.74 10.33
N PRO A 199 1.67 -25.89 10.36
CA PRO A 199 2.38 -26.35 11.55
C PRO A 199 2.33 -25.35 12.71
N LEU A 200 2.21 -24.05 12.43
CA LEU A 200 2.15 -23.00 13.46
C LEU A 200 0.82 -23.01 14.20
N ARG A 201 -0.28 -23.40 13.54
CA ARG A 201 -1.60 -23.54 14.18
C ARG A 201 -1.60 -24.52 15.36
N LYS A 202 -0.70 -25.50 15.37
CA LYS A 202 -0.56 -26.48 16.47
C LYS A 202 0.16 -25.91 17.70
N LYS A 203 0.79 -24.74 17.59
CA LYS A 203 1.58 -24.13 18.66
C LYS A 203 0.72 -23.14 19.45
N THR A 204 -0.26 -23.65 20.19
CA THR A 204 -1.24 -22.83 20.92
C THR A 204 -0.67 -22.03 22.10
N ASN A 205 0.55 -22.33 22.53
CA ASN A 205 1.25 -21.61 23.61
C ASN A 205 2.33 -20.65 23.09
N ASP A 206 2.37 -20.41 21.77
CA ASP A 206 3.35 -19.55 21.11
C ASP A 206 2.60 -18.36 20.50
N GLU A 207 2.60 -17.23 21.22
CA GLU A 207 1.89 -16.00 20.85
C GLU A 207 2.33 -15.49 19.47
N GLU A 208 3.62 -15.63 19.12
CA GLU A 208 4.13 -15.26 17.81
C GLU A 208 3.55 -16.15 16.70
N ALA A 209 3.44 -17.46 16.96
CA ALA A 209 2.81 -18.40 16.03
C ALA A 209 1.31 -18.10 15.82
N GLN A 210 0.60 -17.73 16.89
CA GLN A 210 -0.81 -17.34 16.84
C GLN A 210 -1.01 -16.07 16.00
N ALA A 211 -0.25 -15.01 16.29
CA ALA A 211 -0.32 -13.75 15.56
C ALA A 211 -0.01 -13.92 14.06
N VAL A 212 0.94 -14.81 13.72
CA VAL A 212 1.21 -15.18 12.31
C VAL A 212 0.00 -15.85 11.66
N CYS A 213 -0.66 -16.77 12.35
CA CYS A 213 -1.83 -17.48 11.81
C CYS A 213 -3.01 -16.52 11.61
N GLU A 214 -3.26 -15.62 12.57
CA GLU A 214 -4.32 -14.61 12.46
C GLU A 214 -4.08 -13.65 11.30
N ALA A 215 -2.85 -13.14 11.16
CA ALA A 215 -2.51 -12.27 10.04
C ALA A 215 -2.60 -13.00 8.68
N PHE A 216 -2.28 -14.30 8.65
CA PHE A 216 -2.50 -15.13 7.47
C PHE A 216 -4.00 -15.29 7.16
N ASP A 217 -4.84 -15.54 8.16
CA ASP A 217 -6.28 -15.71 7.98
C ASP A 217 -6.95 -14.41 7.49
N ALA A 218 -6.59 -13.28 8.09
CA ALA A 218 -7.05 -11.96 7.63
C ALA A 218 -6.62 -11.66 6.19
N TRP A 219 -5.37 -11.97 5.84
CA TRP A 219 -4.89 -11.84 4.46
C TRP A 219 -5.67 -12.74 3.50
N LEU A 220 -5.93 -13.99 3.90
CA LEU A 220 -6.62 -14.97 3.06
C LEU A 220 -8.02 -14.46 2.73
N GLU A 221 -8.80 -14.06 3.73
CA GLU A 221 -10.16 -13.55 3.53
C GLU A 221 -10.20 -12.29 2.65
N ASN A 222 -9.33 -11.31 2.92
CA ASN A 222 -9.21 -10.12 2.07
C ASN A 222 -8.81 -10.49 0.62
N THR A 223 -7.94 -11.48 0.44
CA THR A 223 -7.54 -11.96 -0.90
C THR A 223 -8.71 -12.64 -1.61
N LYS A 224 -9.54 -13.41 -0.90
CA LYS A 224 -10.75 -14.02 -1.47
C LYS A 224 -11.71 -12.94 -1.95
N GLU A 225 -11.95 -11.90 -1.15
CA GLU A 225 -12.82 -10.77 -1.54
C GLU A 225 -12.31 -10.04 -2.79
N ILE A 226 -11.00 -9.75 -2.84
CA ILE A 226 -10.37 -9.12 -4.01
C ILE A 226 -10.49 -10.01 -5.25
N VAL A 227 -10.23 -11.31 -5.11
CA VAL A 227 -10.36 -12.28 -6.22
C VAL A 227 -11.80 -12.34 -6.70
N GLN A 228 -12.77 -12.40 -5.77
CA GLN A 228 -14.19 -12.42 -6.10
C GLN A 228 -14.62 -11.17 -6.86
N ALA A 229 -14.20 -9.98 -6.40
CA ALA A 229 -14.48 -8.72 -7.10
C ALA A 229 -13.82 -8.66 -8.49
N ARG A 230 -12.63 -9.23 -8.66
CA ARG A 230 -11.92 -9.28 -9.94
C ARG A 230 -12.59 -10.18 -10.96
N ILE A 231 -13.21 -11.29 -10.53
CA ILE A 231 -13.94 -12.19 -11.46
C ILE A 231 -14.98 -11.40 -12.28
N GLN A 232 -15.63 -10.43 -11.66
CA GLN A 232 -16.60 -9.56 -12.32
C GLN A 232 -15.95 -8.39 -13.04
N SER A 233 -14.97 -7.71 -12.41
CA SER A 233 -14.45 -6.43 -12.92
C SER A 233 -13.28 -6.53 -13.90
N ASP A 234 -12.46 -7.58 -13.81
CA ASP A 234 -11.32 -7.83 -14.68
C ASP A 234 -11.07 -9.34 -14.84
N PRO A 235 -11.84 -10.01 -15.73
CA PRO A 235 -11.79 -11.46 -15.87
C PRO A 235 -10.42 -12.00 -16.30
N LEU A 236 -9.61 -11.22 -17.04
CA LEU A 236 -8.28 -11.64 -17.46
C LEU A 236 -7.30 -11.66 -16.28
N GLU A 237 -7.33 -10.62 -15.44
CA GLU A 237 -6.49 -10.58 -14.24
C GLU A 237 -7.02 -11.54 -13.15
N ALA A 238 -8.34 -11.79 -13.12
CA ALA A 238 -8.95 -12.77 -12.22
C ALA A 238 -8.35 -14.18 -12.40
N VAL A 239 -8.15 -14.64 -13.64
CA VAL A 239 -7.49 -15.94 -13.91
C VAL A 239 -6.13 -16.01 -13.24
N THR A 240 -5.32 -14.96 -13.40
CA THR A 240 -3.98 -14.86 -12.80
C THR A 240 -4.04 -14.82 -11.27
N ALA A 241 -4.97 -14.03 -10.72
CA ALA A 241 -5.14 -13.89 -9.28
C ALA A 241 -5.59 -15.19 -8.61
N ILE A 242 -6.57 -15.89 -9.18
CA ILE A 242 -7.03 -17.20 -8.68
C ILE A 242 -5.89 -18.22 -8.74
N MET A 243 -5.14 -18.28 -9.85
CA MET A 243 -4.01 -19.21 -9.97
C MET A 243 -2.93 -18.96 -8.90
N ARG A 244 -2.65 -17.68 -8.58
CA ARG A 244 -1.72 -17.33 -7.49
C ARG A 244 -2.27 -17.76 -6.13
N LEU A 245 -3.53 -17.45 -5.84
CA LEU A 245 -4.19 -17.84 -4.59
C LEU A 245 -4.13 -19.36 -4.40
N LYS A 246 -4.51 -20.14 -5.41
CA LYS A 246 -4.46 -21.60 -5.37
C LYS A 246 -3.05 -22.17 -5.22
N THR A 247 -2.04 -21.48 -5.75
CA THR A 247 -0.64 -21.88 -5.55
C THR A 247 -0.19 -21.62 -4.11
N ALA A 248 -0.61 -20.49 -3.53
CA ALA A 248 -0.27 -20.10 -2.16
C ALA A 248 -1.03 -20.93 -1.11
N VAL A 249 -2.31 -21.23 -1.37
CA VAL A 249 -3.24 -21.91 -0.45
C VAL A 249 -4.06 -22.96 -1.22
N PRO A 250 -3.49 -24.15 -1.52
CA PRO A 250 -4.16 -25.19 -2.29
C PRO A 250 -5.46 -25.75 -1.69
N SER A 251 -5.69 -25.54 -0.39
CA SER A 251 -6.94 -25.94 0.27
C SER A 251 -8.15 -25.07 -0.11
N VAL A 252 -7.95 -23.86 -0.64
CA VAL A 252 -9.04 -22.99 -1.09
C VAL A 252 -9.64 -23.59 -2.36
N LYS A 253 -10.84 -24.18 -2.24
CA LYS A 253 -11.59 -24.80 -3.34
C LYS A 253 -12.67 -23.91 -3.96
N GLU A 254 -13.05 -22.83 -3.27
CA GLU A 254 -14.15 -21.93 -3.64
C GLU A 254 -13.98 -21.31 -5.04
N PHE A 255 -12.74 -21.18 -5.53
CA PHE A 255 -12.43 -20.62 -6.86
C PHE A 255 -12.09 -21.67 -7.93
N ASP A 256 -12.27 -22.96 -7.65
CA ASP A 256 -11.96 -24.04 -8.60
C ASP A 256 -12.88 -23.98 -9.83
N GLU A 257 -14.17 -23.89 -9.59
CA GLU A 257 -15.20 -23.78 -10.62
C GLU A 257 -15.13 -22.44 -11.38
N PRO A 258 -15.06 -21.27 -10.72
CA PRO A 258 -14.83 -20.00 -11.40
C PRO A 258 -13.59 -20.00 -12.31
N LEU A 259 -12.47 -20.57 -11.84
CA LEU A 259 -11.26 -20.67 -12.67
C LEU A 259 -11.47 -21.58 -13.88
N ALA A 260 -12.17 -22.70 -13.71
CA ALA A 260 -12.46 -23.62 -14.81
C ALA A 260 -13.37 -22.94 -15.86
N ALA A 261 -14.40 -22.22 -15.42
CA ALA A 261 -15.29 -21.47 -16.30
C ALA A 261 -14.55 -20.40 -17.10
N LEU A 262 -13.71 -19.59 -16.43
CA LEU A 262 -12.89 -18.57 -17.10
C LEU A 262 -11.89 -19.18 -18.09
N LYS A 263 -11.27 -20.32 -17.77
CA LYS A 263 -10.33 -21.01 -18.66
C LYS A 263 -11.00 -21.71 -19.84
N ALA A 264 -12.24 -22.17 -19.69
CA ALA A 264 -13.01 -22.79 -20.77
C ALA A 264 -13.45 -21.77 -21.84
N ASN A 265 -13.51 -20.49 -21.48
CA ASN A 265 -13.85 -19.42 -22.41
C ASN A 265 -12.71 -19.15 -23.41
N ARG A 266 -12.90 -19.62 -24.64
CA ARG A 266 -11.92 -19.47 -25.74
C ARG A 266 -11.68 -18.01 -26.13
N ASP A 267 -12.67 -17.14 -25.98
CA ASP A 267 -12.53 -15.73 -26.34
C ASP A 267 -11.72 -14.97 -25.29
N LEU A 268 -11.85 -15.30 -24.00
CA LEU A 268 -10.92 -14.80 -22.97
C LEU A 268 -9.47 -15.20 -23.26
N SER A 269 -9.20 -16.41 -23.76
CA SER A 269 -7.85 -16.79 -24.17
C SER A 269 -7.31 -15.90 -25.30
N LYS A 270 -8.13 -15.58 -26.31
CA LYS A 270 -7.72 -14.67 -27.39
C LYS A 270 -7.51 -13.25 -26.88
N LEU A 271 -8.39 -12.76 -26.00
CA LEU A 271 -8.26 -11.45 -25.36
C LEU A 271 -7.02 -11.38 -24.47
N ALA A 272 -6.62 -12.47 -23.80
CA ALA A 272 -5.38 -12.53 -23.04
C ALA A 272 -4.14 -12.33 -23.93
N ASP A 273 -4.13 -12.91 -25.14
CA ASP A 273 -3.03 -12.72 -26.08
C ASP A 273 -3.01 -11.30 -26.69
N LEU A 274 -4.18 -10.70 -26.92
CA LEU A 274 -4.28 -9.28 -27.26
C LEU A 274 -3.78 -8.40 -26.11
N ASN A 275 -4.13 -8.70 -24.87
CA ASN A 275 -3.68 -7.99 -23.69
C ASN A 275 -2.14 -7.98 -23.58
N LYS A 276 -1.47 -9.12 -23.83
CA LYS A 276 0.01 -9.18 -23.86
C LYS A 276 0.61 -8.19 -24.86
N LYS A 277 0.01 -8.06 -26.05
CA LYS A 277 0.45 -7.10 -27.08
C LYS A 277 0.22 -5.66 -26.62
N ILE A 278 -0.93 -5.38 -26.03
CA ILE A 278 -1.28 -4.06 -25.47
C ILE A 278 -0.28 -3.69 -24.37
N SER A 279 -0.02 -4.57 -23.39
CA SER A 279 0.97 -4.33 -22.34
C SER A 279 2.39 -4.08 -22.89
N ALA A 280 2.77 -4.73 -23.99
CA ALA A 280 4.05 -4.46 -24.64
C ALA A 280 4.11 -3.04 -25.23
N LEU A 281 3.00 -2.52 -25.77
CA LEU A 281 2.89 -1.13 -26.22
C LEU A 281 2.92 -0.14 -25.05
N GLU A 282 2.22 -0.43 -23.96
CA GLU A 282 2.29 0.37 -22.72
C GLU A 282 3.74 0.49 -22.22
N GLN A 283 4.48 -0.61 -22.21
CA GLN A 283 5.89 -0.61 -21.82
C GLN A 283 6.78 0.18 -22.79
N ARG A 284 6.47 0.19 -24.09
CA ARG A 284 7.17 1.02 -25.07
C ARG A 284 6.91 2.51 -24.82
N LYS A 285 5.64 2.89 -24.64
CA LYS A 285 5.24 4.28 -24.30
C LYS A 285 5.93 4.75 -23.03
N ALA A 286 5.90 3.92 -21.98
CA ALA A 286 6.55 4.23 -20.70
C ALA A 286 8.08 4.38 -20.79
N LYS A 287 8.71 3.93 -21.89
CA LYS A 287 10.14 4.13 -22.18
C LYS A 287 10.37 5.32 -23.14
N GLY A 288 9.38 6.17 -23.35
CA GLY A 288 9.42 7.30 -24.29
C GLY A 288 9.53 6.89 -25.76
N ARG A 289 9.20 5.63 -26.10
CA ARG A 289 9.26 5.15 -27.48
C ARG A 289 7.93 5.39 -28.17
N LYS A 290 7.98 5.87 -29.42
CA LYS A 290 6.79 6.03 -30.27
C LYS A 290 6.08 4.69 -30.43
N ILE A 291 4.75 4.73 -30.38
CA ILE A 291 3.86 3.61 -30.72
C ILE A 291 3.36 3.83 -32.15
N SER A 292 3.25 2.75 -32.92
CA SER A 292 2.66 2.82 -34.26
C SER A 292 1.14 3.00 -34.18
N GLU A 293 0.61 4.01 -34.87
CA GLU A 293 -0.84 4.19 -35.03
C GLU A 293 -1.50 3.00 -35.73
N SER A 294 -0.79 2.34 -36.65
CA SER A 294 -1.29 1.14 -37.34
C SER A 294 -1.46 -0.03 -36.36
N ASP A 295 -0.57 -0.16 -35.39
CA ASP A 295 -0.63 -1.22 -34.37
C ASP A 295 -1.80 -0.97 -33.43
N LEU A 296 -1.97 0.28 -32.97
CA LEU A 296 -3.11 0.68 -32.13
C LEU A 296 -4.44 0.42 -32.85
N LYS A 297 -4.58 0.86 -34.10
CA LYS A 297 -5.79 0.64 -34.90
C LYS A 297 -6.08 -0.86 -35.07
N SER A 298 -5.05 -1.65 -35.40
CA SER A 298 -5.20 -3.09 -35.61
C SER A 298 -5.60 -3.83 -34.33
N LEU A 299 -5.04 -3.44 -33.18
CA LEU A 299 -5.42 -4.00 -31.89
C LEU A 299 -6.84 -3.59 -31.46
N THR A 300 -7.21 -2.33 -31.66
CA THR A 300 -8.58 -1.86 -31.38
C THR A 300 -9.60 -2.65 -32.19
N GLN A 301 -9.39 -2.81 -33.50
CA GLN A 301 -10.27 -3.63 -34.35
C GLN A 301 -10.32 -5.09 -33.92
N ALA A 302 -9.22 -5.65 -33.42
CA ALA A 302 -9.19 -7.02 -32.92
C ALA A 302 -9.99 -7.17 -31.62
N VAL A 303 -9.94 -6.18 -30.72
CA VAL A 303 -10.70 -6.16 -29.46
C VAL A 303 -12.18 -5.90 -29.69
N ASP A 304 -12.54 -5.01 -30.63
CA ASP A 304 -13.94 -4.67 -30.95
C ASP A 304 -14.77 -5.88 -31.39
N LYS A 305 -14.15 -6.91 -31.96
CA LYS A 305 -14.83 -8.17 -32.31
C LYS A 305 -15.44 -8.91 -31.11
N PHE A 306 -15.02 -8.56 -29.90
CA PHE A 306 -15.45 -9.21 -28.66
C PHE A 306 -16.36 -8.33 -27.80
N THR A 307 -16.59 -7.07 -28.17
CA THR A 307 -17.43 -6.14 -27.37
C THR A 307 -18.93 -6.48 -27.43
N GLU A 308 -19.35 -7.23 -28.46
CA GLU A 308 -20.73 -7.69 -28.65
C GLU A 308 -20.90 -9.19 -28.33
N SER A 309 -19.95 -9.81 -27.61
CA SER A 309 -20.04 -11.22 -27.24
C SER A 309 -21.21 -11.49 -26.29
N ASP A 310 -21.94 -12.59 -26.41
CA ASP A 310 -23.00 -12.94 -25.45
C ASP A 310 -22.48 -13.34 -24.05
N ASN A 311 -21.15 -13.45 -23.88
CA ASN A 311 -20.53 -13.76 -22.61
C ASN A 311 -20.09 -12.48 -21.86
N GLU A 312 -20.63 -12.27 -20.67
CA GLU A 312 -20.36 -11.08 -19.84
C GLU A 312 -18.86 -10.89 -19.50
N ALA A 313 -18.14 -11.98 -19.21
CA ALA A 313 -16.72 -11.91 -18.91
C ALA A 313 -15.90 -11.52 -20.16
N THR A 314 -16.28 -12.02 -21.34
CA THR A 314 -15.69 -11.61 -22.62
C THR A 314 -15.95 -10.12 -22.90
N GLN A 315 -17.19 -9.65 -22.74
CA GLN A 315 -17.53 -8.24 -22.94
C GLN A 315 -16.74 -7.34 -21.99
N THR A 316 -16.69 -7.69 -20.71
CA THR A 316 -15.98 -6.89 -19.68
C THR A 316 -14.49 -6.81 -19.98
N ALA A 317 -13.86 -7.95 -20.30
CA ALA A 317 -12.45 -7.98 -20.67
C ALA A 317 -12.19 -7.14 -21.93
N ALA A 318 -13.03 -7.25 -22.96
CA ALA A 318 -12.90 -6.45 -24.18
C ALA A 318 -13.04 -4.94 -23.90
N ALA A 319 -14.02 -4.53 -23.10
CA ALA A 319 -14.22 -3.14 -22.70
C ALA A 319 -13.02 -2.56 -21.94
N ASN A 320 -12.45 -3.31 -21.00
CA ASN A 320 -11.23 -2.92 -20.28
C ASN A 320 -10.04 -2.73 -21.22
N LEU A 321 -9.81 -3.66 -22.15
CA LEU A 321 -8.73 -3.55 -23.13
C LEU A 321 -8.92 -2.37 -24.07
N LYS A 322 -10.16 -2.09 -24.49
CA LYS A 322 -10.50 -0.92 -25.31
C LYS A 322 -10.18 0.38 -24.58
N LYS A 323 -10.49 0.47 -23.28
CA LYS A 323 -10.13 1.61 -22.44
C LYS A 323 -8.61 1.83 -22.38
N ASN A 324 -7.84 0.75 -22.22
CA ASN A 324 -6.36 0.82 -22.20
C ASN A 324 -5.80 1.30 -23.54
N LEU A 325 -6.33 0.78 -24.65
CA LEU A 325 -5.95 1.21 -26.01
C LEU A 325 -6.26 2.69 -26.26
N SER A 326 -7.42 3.18 -25.83
CA SER A 326 -7.77 4.61 -25.91
C SER A 326 -6.80 5.48 -25.10
N SER A 327 -6.37 5.04 -23.93
CA SER A 327 -5.34 5.74 -23.13
C SER A 327 -3.98 5.78 -23.83
N LEU A 328 -3.62 4.73 -24.56
CA LEU A 328 -2.39 4.69 -25.35
C LEU A 328 -2.44 5.64 -26.55
N ALA A 329 -3.60 5.78 -27.19
CA ALA A 329 -3.81 6.65 -28.35
C ALA A 329 -3.90 8.15 -27.99
N ALA A 330 -4.18 8.49 -26.72
CA ALA A 330 -4.21 9.88 -26.29
C ALA A 330 -2.83 10.55 -26.49
N PRO A 331 -2.77 11.75 -27.11
CA PRO A 331 -1.53 12.49 -27.29
C PRO A 331 -0.91 12.75 -25.93
N GLU A 332 0.42 12.63 -25.83
CA GLU A 332 1.12 13.13 -24.65
C GLU A 332 0.84 14.62 -24.58
N THR A 333 0.14 15.07 -23.53
CA THR A 333 0.03 16.49 -23.23
C THR A 333 1.45 17.04 -23.21
N PRO A 334 1.84 17.96 -24.11
CA PRO A 334 3.17 18.50 -24.08
C PRO A 334 3.33 19.20 -22.73
N GLY A 335 4.29 18.71 -21.94
CA GLY A 335 4.75 19.41 -20.75
C GLY A 335 5.11 20.83 -21.17
N LYS A 336 4.32 21.80 -20.70
CA LYS A 336 4.67 23.21 -20.69
C LYS A 336 5.23 23.55 -19.31
#